data_AF-A0A7C9ISH3-F1
#
_entry.id   AF-A0A7C9ISH3-F1
#
_cell.length_a   1.000
_cell.length_b   1.000
_cell.length_c   1.000
_cell.angle_alpha   90.00
_cell.angle_beta   90.00
_cell.angle_gamma   90.00
#
_symmetry.space_group_name_H-M   'P 1'
#
loop_
_entity.id
_entity.type
_entity.pdbx_description
1 polymer ?
#
loop_
_entity_poly.entity_id
_entity_poly.type
_entity_poly.pdbx_seq_one_letter_code
_entity_poly.pdbx_strand_id
1 'polypeptide(L)'
;MKKLLYGMLTLAILVGSAFAVAAGPGPGGPGGPGPEGLLNRLLSLKLTDAQKHDVAVILKRNRAAFETDMAALRNAFDGMGQVMRTDPANEANVRQAYRAIAVASEDMAVLRGKVEAALMALLTPEQRKYWDETDMPPLSKDAKERFHAGRELVNDWIDTHAGKDS
;
A
#
# COMPACT_ATOMS: atom_id res chain seq x y z
N MET A 1 1.02 57.30 -9.19
CA MET A 1 1.54 56.01 -9.72
C MET A 1 1.88 54.99 -8.62
N LYS A 2 1.04 54.84 -7.58
CA LYS A 2 1.28 53.91 -6.45
C LYS A 2 0.16 52.88 -6.22
N LYS A 3 -0.88 52.89 -7.07
CA LYS A 3 -2.04 51.98 -6.96
C LYS A 3 -2.02 50.82 -7.97
N LEU A 4 -1.00 50.77 -8.84
CA LEU A 4 -0.83 49.74 -9.88
C LEU A 4 0.15 48.63 -9.50
N LEU A 5 0.82 48.74 -8.34
CA LEU A 5 1.82 47.76 -7.87
C LEU A 5 1.27 46.72 -6.87
N TYR A 6 0.02 46.87 -6.42
CA TYR A 6 -0.61 45.91 -5.49
C TYR A 6 -1.53 44.89 -6.17
N GLY A 7 -1.82 45.06 -7.47
CA GLY A 7 -2.68 44.14 -8.22
C GLY A 7 -1.97 42.88 -8.73
N MET A 8 -0.65 42.82 -8.65
CA MET A 8 0.16 41.71 -9.18
C MET A 8 0.81 40.85 -8.10
N LEU A 9 0.63 41.20 -6.81
CA LEU A 9 1.15 40.43 -5.67
C LEU A 9 0.08 39.58 -4.96
N THR A 10 -1.20 39.71 -5.34
CA THR A 10 -2.30 38.91 -4.78
C THR A 10 -2.66 37.68 -5.61
N LEU A 11 -2.11 37.54 -6.84
CA LEU A 11 -2.33 36.39 -7.72
C LEU A 11 -1.22 35.33 -7.65
N ALA A 12 -0.42 35.32 -6.58
CA ALA A 12 0.59 34.28 -6.32
C ALA A 12 0.19 33.30 -5.19
N ILE A 13 -0.98 33.50 -4.56
CA ILE A 13 -1.38 32.74 -3.35
C ILE A 13 -2.49 31.71 -3.64
N LEU A 14 -3.12 31.71 -4.82
CA LEU A 14 -4.33 30.92 -5.08
C LEU A 14 -4.16 29.56 -5.78
N VAL A 15 -2.93 29.12 -6.09
CA VAL A 15 -2.71 27.80 -6.74
C VAL A 15 -2.05 26.77 -5.80
N GLY A 16 -1.69 27.16 -4.58
CA GLY A 16 -0.93 26.30 -3.65
C GLY A 16 -1.75 25.37 -2.74
N SER A 17 -3.08 25.48 -2.69
CA SER A 17 -3.88 24.85 -1.62
C SER A 17 -4.79 23.69 -2.05
N ALA A 18 -4.76 23.25 -3.31
CA ALA A 18 -5.56 22.10 -3.75
C ALA A 18 -4.86 20.74 -3.61
N PHE A 19 -3.56 20.68 -3.30
CA PHE A 19 -2.81 19.42 -3.26
C PHE A 19 -2.61 18.83 -1.85
N ALA A 20 -3.09 19.48 -0.79
CA ALA A 20 -2.92 18.99 0.57
C ALA A 20 -3.92 17.89 0.99
N VAL A 21 -4.88 17.50 0.13
CA VAL A 21 -5.86 16.44 0.43
C VAL A 21 -5.62 15.15 -0.38
N ALA A 22 -4.70 15.16 -1.36
CA ALA A 22 -4.42 13.98 -2.19
C ALA A 22 -3.04 13.34 -1.94
N ALA A 23 -2.17 13.99 -1.17
CA ALA A 23 -0.89 13.40 -0.75
C ALA A 23 -1.06 12.61 0.55
N GLY A 24 -1.77 11.48 0.47
CA GLY A 24 -1.57 10.40 1.43
C GLY A 24 -0.09 9.97 1.45
N PRO A 25 0.43 9.43 2.56
CA PRO A 25 1.85 9.16 2.69
C PRO A 25 2.32 8.23 1.56
N GLY A 26 3.28 8.66 0.75
CA GLY A 26 4.02 7.73 -0.10
C GLY A 26 4.96 6.85 0.75
N PRO A 27 5.58 5.80 0.20
CA PRO A 27 5.30 5.06 -1.03
C PRO A 27 4.39 3.85 -0.75
N GLY A 28 3.28 3.76 -1.49
CA GLY A 28 2.18 2.80 -1.26
C GLY A 28 0.90 3.53 -0.91
N GLY A 29 0.20 4.02 -1.95
CA GLY A 29 -0.93 4.95 -1.87
C GLY A 29 -2.08 4.61 -0.90
N PRO A 30 -3.09 5.49 -0.83
CA PRO A 30 -3.96 5.68 0.33
C PRO A 30 -4.68 4.39 0.77
N GLY A 31 -4.44 3.98 2.01
CA GLY A 31 -5.44 3.26 2.79
C GLY A 31 -5.11 1.84 3.24
N GLY A 32 -3.90 1.32 3.05
CA GLY A 32 -3.61 -0.03 3.53
C GLY A 32 -2.14 -0.29 3.83
N PRO A 33 -1.82 -1.01 4.90
CA PRO A 33 -0.45 -1.44 5.15
C PRO A 33 0.05 -2.28 3.98
N GLY A 34 1.34 -2.21 3.68
CA GLY A 34 1.97 -3.17 2.77
C GLY A 34 1.85 -4.61 3.30
N PRO A 35 2.32 -5.61 2.54
CA PRO A 35 2.34 -7.02 2.95
C PRO A 35 2.93 -7.22 4.36
N GLU A 36 3.89 -6.39 4.72
CA GLU A 36 4.52 -6.35 6.05
C GLU A 36 3.56 -5.94 7.17
N GLY A 37 2.68 -4.97 6.94
CA GLY A 37 1.71 -4.56 7.95
C GLY A 37 0.60 -5.59 8.15
N LEU A 38 0.25 -6.33 7.09
CA LEU A 38 -0.63 -7.50 7.21
C LEU A 38 0.02 -8.59 8.08
N LEU A 39 1.28 -8.94 7.80
CA LEU A 39 2.00 -9.95 8.59
C LEU A 39 2.19 -9.49 10.04
N ASN A 40 2.58 -8.23 10.27
CA ASN A 40 2.76 -7.69 11.62
C ASN A 40 1.45 -7.72 12.44
N ARG A 41 0.32 -7.40 11.81
CA ARG A 41 -1.01 -7.51 12.45
C ARG A 41 -1.41 -8.96 12.70
N LEU A 42 -1.02 -9.91 11.85
CA LEU A 42 -1.26 -11.34 12.09
C LEU A 42 -0.41 -11.87 13.25
N LEU A 43 0.86 -11.48 13.31
CA LEU A 43 1.79 -11.92 14.36
C LEU A 43 1.43 -11.38 15.75
N SER A 44 0.71 -10.26 15.84
CA SER A 44 0.21 -9.74 17.12
C SER A 44 -0.95 -10.57 17.70
N LEU A 45 -1.62 -11.41 16.90
CA LEU A 45 -2.76 -12.24 17.32
C LEU A 45 -2.40 -13.49 18.12
N LYS A 46 -1.11 -13.73 18.41
CA LYS A 46 -0.61 -14.93 19.10
C LYS A 46 -1.18 -16.23 18.49
N LEU A 47 -0.98 -16.40 17.18
CA LEU A 47 -1.45 -17.57 16.43
C LEU A 47 -0.89 -18.88 17.01
N THR A 48 -1.71 -19.93 17.02
CA THR A 48 -1.26 -21.31 17.28
C THR A 48 -0.34 -21.79 16.14
N ASP A 49 0.45 -22.84 16.37
CA ASP A 49 1.36 -23.34 15.34
C ASP A 49 0.63 -23.88 14.10
N ALA A 50 -0.55 -24.48 14.29
CA ALA A 50 -1.44 -24.88 13.20
C ALA A 50 -1.92 -23.65 12.39
N GLN A 51 -2.38 -22.59 13.07
CA GLN A 51 -2.78 -21.36 12.40
C GLN A 51 -1.60 -20.69 11.66
N LYS A 52 -0.39 -20.67 12.24
CA LYS A 52 0.80 -20.13 11.56
C LYS A 52 1.09 -20.88 10.26
N HIS A 53 1.00 -22.21 10.28
CA HIS A 53 1.16 -23.03 9.10
C HIS A 53 0.12 -22.68 8.02
N ASP A 54 -1.17 -22.68 8.39
CA ASP A 54 -2.25 -22.40 7.43
C ASP A 54 -2.14 -20.98 6.84
N VAL A 55 -1.80 -19.99 7.67
CA VAL A 55 -1.52 -18.61 7.24
C VAL A 55 -0.35 -18.59 6.25
N ALA A 56 0.76 -19.26 6.57
CA ALA A 56 1.94 -19.30 5.71
C ALA A 56 1.61 -19.94 4.36
N VAL A 57 0.82 -21.01 4.32
CA VAL A 57 0.36 -21.65 3.08
C VAL A 57 -0.51 -20.69 2.25
N ILE A 58 -1.44 -19.96 2.86
CA ILE A 58 -2.26 -18.95 2.17
C ILE A 58 -1.37 -17.88 1.54
N LEU A 59 -0.41 -17.33 2.30
CA LEU A 59 0.47 -16.29 1.82
C LEU A 59 1.41 -16.81 0.72
N LYS A 60 1.97 -18.02 0.86
CA LYS A 60 2.82 -18.67 -0.15
C LYS A 60 2.09 -18.82 -1.48
N ARG A 61 0.85 -19.32 -1.46
CA ARG A 61 0.02 -19.50 -2.66
C ARG A 61 -0.28 -18.21 -3.40
N ASN A 62 -0.36 -17.10 -2.68
CA ASN A 62 -0.66 -15.78 -3.25
C ASN A 62 0.59 -14.92 -3.51
N ARG A 63 1.79 -15.42 -3.19
CA ARG A 63 3.05 -14.66 -3.30
C ARG A 63 3.26 -14.09 -4.71
N ALA A 64 3.16 -14.94 -5.73
CA ALA A 64 3.36 -14.53 -7.13
C ALA A 64 2.33 -13.49 -7.62
N ALA A 65 1.08 -13.60 -7.14
CA ALA A 65 0.02 -12.64 -7.46
C ALA A 65 0.34 -11.27 -6.82
N PHE A 66 0.74 -11.25 -5.54
CA PHE A 66 1.17 -10.00 -4.89
C PHE A 66 2.39 -9.38 -5.56
N GLU A 67 3.37 -10.17 -5.97
CA GLU A 67 4.54 -9.67 -6.69
C GLU A 67 4.15 -9.02 -8.02
N THR A 68 3.25 -9.65 -8.76
CA THR A 68 2.73 -9.16 -10.04
C THR A 68 2.00 -7.83 -9.86
N ASP A 69 1.03 -7.77 -8.93
CA ASP A 69 0.23 -6.55 -8.71
C ASP A 69 1.09 -5.42 -8.11
N MET A 70 2.07 -5.74 -7.27
CA MET A 70 3.02 -4.75 -6.76
C MET A 70 3.93 -4.21 -7.86
N ALA A 71 4.35 -5.04 -8.82
CA ALA A 71 5.11 -4.58 -9.98
C ALA A 71 4.26 -3.66 -10.86
N ALA A 72 2.99 -4.02 -11.10
CA ALA A 72 2.04 -3.19 -11.85
C ALA A 72 1.84 -1.82 -11.19
N LEU A 73 1.64 -1.78 -9.86
CA LEU A 73 1.54 -0.54 -9.10
C LEU A 73 2.80 0.33 -9.23
N ARG A 74 4.00 -0.25 -9.06
CA ARG A 74 5.26 0.49 -9.22
C ARG A 74 5.38 1.10 -10.61
N ASN A 75 5.14 0.30 -11.65
CA ASN A 75 5.19 0.76 -13.03
C ASN A 75 4.19 1.88 -13.30
N ALA A 76 2.97 1.81 -12.76
CA ALA A 76 1.97 2.86 -12.90
C ALA A 76 2.37 4.17 -12.21
N PHE A 77 2.95 4.09 -11.00
CA PHE A 77 3.49 5.26 -10.31
C PHE A 77 4.70 5.87 -11.05
N ASP A 78 5.59 5.05 -11.59
CA ASP A 78 6.72 5.51 -12.38
C ASP A 78 6.26 6.22 -13.66
N GLY A 79 5.25 5.67 -14.34
CA GLY A 79 4.62 6.27 -15.52
C GLY A 79 3.99 7.63 -15.20
N MET A 80 3.26 7.75 -14.08
CA MET A 80 2.73 9.02 -13.61
C MET A 80 3.85 10.02 -13.27
N GLY A 81 4.90 9.58 -12.60
CA GLY A 81 6.08 10.39 -12.32
C GLY A 81 6.77 10.88 -13.59
N GLN A 82 6.81 10.06 -14.64
CA GLN A 82 7.32 10.46 -15.95
C GLN A 82 6.45 11.55 -16.58
N VAL A 83 5.13 11.35 -16.67
CA VAL A 83 4.20 12.36 -17.23
C VAL A 83 4.32 13.69 -16.49
N MET A 84 4.37 13.66 -15.16
CA MET A 84 4.53 14.87 -14.35
C MET A 84 5.87 15.59 -14.57
N ARG A 85 6.93 14.87 -14.97
CA ARG A 85 8.23 15.49 -15.30
C ARG A 85 8.28 16.03 -16.73
N THR A 86 7.64 15.35 -17.68
CA THR A 86 7.80 15.65 -19.11
C THR A 86 6.69 16.54 -19.66
N ASP A 87 5.46 16.38 -19.19
CA ASP A 87 4.28 17.04 -19.74
C ASP A 87 3.18 17.30 -18.68
N PRO A 88 3.50 18.01 -17.58
CA PRO A 88 2.57 18.22 -16.47
C PRO A 88 1.34 19.07 -16.81
N ALA A 89 1.41 19.88 -17.88
CA ALA A 89 0.31 20.75 -18.30
C ALA A 89 -0.72 20.02 -19.20
N ASN A 90 -0.39 18.84 -19.72
CA ASN A 90 -1.28 18.07 -20.55
C ASN A 90 -2.23 17.23 -19.68
N GLU A 91 -3.40 17.80 -19.45
CA GLU A 91 -4.45 17.18 -18.63
C GLU A 91 -4.83 15.77 -19.11
N ALA A 92 -4.88 15.54 -20.42
CA ALA A 92 -5.25 14.23 -20.96
C ALA A 92 -4.21 13.17 -20.57
N ASN A 93 -2.92 13.48 -20.71
CA ASN A 93 -1.82 12.59 -20.32
C ASN A 93 -1.82 12.33 -18.80
N VAL A 94 -2.02 13.37 -17.99
CA VAL A 94 -2.10 13.24 -16.53
C VAL A 94 -3.27 12.34 -16.11
N ARG A 95 -4.46 12.55 -16.68
CA ARG A 95 -5.63 11.70 -16.40
C ARG A 95 -5.42 10.26 -16.84
N GLN A 96 -4.80 10.04 -17.99
CA GLN A 96 -4.50 8.70 -18.48
C GLN A 96 -3.51 7.96 -17.56
N ALA A 97 -2.44 8.61 -17.13
CA ALA A 97 -1.47 8.02 -16.20
C ALA A 97 -2.10 7.69 -14.84
N TYR A 98 -2.98 8.57 -14.33
CA TYR A 98 -3.68 8.30 -13.09
C TYR A 98 -4.67 7.12 -13.20
N ARG A 99 -5.34 6.93 -14.35
CA ARG A 99 -6.20 5.75 -14.57
C ARG A 99 -5.41 4.44 -14.49
N ALA A 100 -4.16 4.42 -14.94
CA ALA A 100 -3.30 3.24 -14.79
C ALA A 100 -3.01 2.91 -13.31
N ILE A 101 -2.80 3.93 -12.47
CA ILE A 101 -2.69 3.74 -11.02
C ILE A 101 -3.98 3.19 -10.44
N ALA A 102 -5.14 3.72 -10.86
CA ALA A 102 -6.43 3.29 -10.35
C ALA A 102 -6.71 1.81 -10.64
N VAL A 103 -6.48 1.35 -11.88
CA VAL A 103 -6.64 -0.06 -12.26
C VAL A 103 -5.71 -0.96 -11.43
N ALA A 104 -4.41 -0.64 -11.35
CA ALA A 104 -3.48 -1.45 -10.57
C ALA A 104 -3.80 -1.46 -9.06
N SER A 105 -4.38 -0.37 -8.55
CA SER A 105 -4.81 -0.28 -7.15
C SER A 105 -6.08 -1.10 -6.88
N GLU A 106 -7.00 -1.14 -7.84
CA GLU A 106 -8.21 -1.96 -7.79
C GLU A 106 -7.87 -3.45 -7.71
N ASP A 107 -7.02 -3.93 -8.61
CA ASP A 107 -6.57 -5.33 -8.63
C ASP A 107 -5.90 -5.73 -7.31
N MET A 108 -4.97 -4.89 -6.83
CA MET A 108 -4.30 -5.09 -5.53
C MET A 108 -5.30 -5.12 -4.36
N ALA A 109 -6.30 -4.24 -4.35
CA ALA A 109 -7.31 -4.20 -3.30
C ALA A 109 -8.17 -5.48 -3.30
N VAL A 110 -8.55 -5.96 -4.48
CA VAL A 110 -9.30 -7.21 -4.63
C VAL A 110 -8.47 -8.41 -4.13
N LEU A 111 -7.19 -8.49 -4.50
CA LEU A 111 -6.30 -9.56 -4.02
C LEU A 111 -6.17 -9.52 -2.49
N ARG A 112 -5.91 -8.34 -1.92
CA ARG A 112 -5.84 -8.15 -0.46
C ARG A 112 -7.12 -8.59 0.24
N GLY A 113 -8.28 -8.18 -0.26
CA GLY A 113 -9.57 -8.54 0.32
C GLY A 113 -9.80 -10.06 0.32
N LYS A 114 -9.46 -10.75 -0.78
CA LYS A 114 -9.54 -12.22 -0.86
C LYS A 114 -8.63 -12.91 0.15
N VAL A 115 -7.38 -12.45 0.27
CA VAL A 115 -6.40 -13.02 1.20
C VAL A 115 -6.80 -12.75 2.64
N GLU A 116 -7.20 -11.52 2.97
CA GLU A 116 -7.67 -11.17 4.31
C GLU A 116 -8.90 -12.00 4.72
N ALA A 117 -9.87 -12.16 3.83
CA ALA A 117 -11.03 -13.02 4.09
C ALA A 117 -10.62 -14.48 4.40
N ALA A 118 -9.66 -15.03 3.64
CA ALA A 118 -9.14 -16.38 3.90
C ALA A 118 -8.42 -16.46 5.25
N LEU A 119 -7.67 -15.43 5.64
CA LEU A 119 -6.99 -15.37 6.93
C LEU A 119 -7.99 -15.24 8.09
N MET A 120 -9.03 -14.42 7.95
CA MET A 120 -10.05 -14.22 9.00
C MET A 120 -10.83 -15.51 9.32
N ALA A 121 -10.95 -16.41 8.35
CA ALA A 121 -11.56 -17.72 8.54
C ALA A 121 -10.74 -18.64 9.46
N LEU A 122 -9.43 -18.40 9.61
CA LEU A 122 -8.55 -19.17 10.49
C LEU A 122 -8.55 -18.69 11.95
N LEU A 123 -9.05 -17.49 12.21
CA LEU A 123 -8.97 -16.85 13.52
C LEU A 123 -10.10 -17.29 14.45
N THR A 124 -9.84 -17.31 15.76
CA THR A 124 -10.91 -17.44 16.76
C THR A 124 -11.76 -16.16 16.84
N PRO A 125 -12.97 -16.20 17.42
CA PRO A 125 -13.77 -15.00 17.66
C PRO A 125 -13.00 -13.90 18.43
N GLU A 126 -12.21 -14.29 19.43
CA GLU A 126 -11.41 -13.37 20.26
C GLU A 126 -10.28 -12.74 19.44
N GLN A 127 -9.62 -13.52 18.58
CA GLN A 127 -8.59 -13.01 17.67
C GLN A 127 -9.18 -12.05 16.64
N ARG A 128 -10.36 -12.35 16.07
CA ARG A 128 -11.06 -11.41 15.17
C ARG A 128 -11.41 -10.10 15.86
N LYS A 129 -11.88 -10.16 17.11
CA LYS A 129 -12.14 -8.95 17.88
C LYS A 129 -10.87 -8.11 18.06
N TYR A 130 -9.74 -8.73 18.39
CA TYR A 130 -8.46 -8.02 18.48
C TYR A 130 -8.00 -7.48 17.13
N TRP A 131 -8.23 -8.20 16.03
CA TRP A 131 -7.97 -7.72 14.68
C TRP A 131 -8.70 -6.41 14.44
N ASP A 132 -10.02 -6.37 14.64
CA ASP A 132 -10.88 -5.20 14.38
C ASP A 132 -10.58 -4.01 15.30
N GLU A 133 -10.25 -4.26 16.56
CA GLU A 133 -9.97 -3.22 17.56
C GLU A 133 -8.57 -2.59 17.45
N THR A 134 -7.63 -3.26 16.77
CA THR A 134 -6.27 -2.76 16.61
C THR A 134 -6.22 -1.79 15.42
N ASP A 135 -6.39 -0.50 15.69
CA ASP A 135 -5.95 0.56 14.78
C ASP A 135 -4.43 0.43 14.58
N MET A 136 -4.00 0.27 13.33
CA MET A 136 -2.58 0.09 13.04
C MET A 136 -1.79 1.34 13.44
N PRO A 137 -0.68 1.20 14.19
CA PRO A 137 0.17 2.34 14.50
C PRO A 137 0.71 2.94 13.19
N PRO A 138 0.83 4.28 13.09
CA PRO A 138 1.30 4.93 11.88
C PRO A 138 2.69 4.44 11.49
N LEU A 139 2.89 4.20 10.19
CA LEU A 139 4.16 3.80 9.61
C LEU A 139 5.29 4.76 10.07
N SER A 140 6.38 4.21 10.61
CA SER A 140 7.54 5.01 10.99
C SER A 140 8.28 5.55 9.76
N LYS A 141 9.06 6.61 9.95
CA LYS A 141 9.76 7.35 8.88
C LYS A 141 10.82 6.53 8.13
N ASP A 142 11.21 5.35 8.64
CA ASP A 142 12.24 4.48 8.06
C ASP A 142 11.66 3.40 7.11
N ALA A 143 10.57 3.74 6.41
CA ALA A 143 9.77 2.79 5.65
C ALA A 143 10.56 2.04 4.56
N LYS A 144 11.52 2.69 3.87
CA LYS A 144 12.24 2.08 2.74
C LYS A 144 13.18 0.95 3.15
N GLU A 145 13.93 1.12 4.23
CA GLU A 145 14.84 0.08 4.75
C GLU A 145 14.05 -1.08 5.37
N ARG A 146 12.93 -0.77 6.04
CA ARG A 146 11.97 -1.78 6.51
C ARG A 146 11.28 -2.51 5.38
N PHE A 147 11.05 -1.90 4.21
CA PHE A 147 10.34 -2.54 3.09
C PHE A 147 11.11 -3.67 2.41
N HIS A 148 12.44 -3.63 2.42
CA HIS A 148 13.26 -4.71 1.87
C HIS A 148 13.50 -5.79 2.92
N ALA A 149 13.89 -5.37 4.13
CA ALA A 149 14.07 -6.27 5.26
C ALA A 149 12.75 -6.99 5.61
N GLY A 150 11.62 -6.29 5.58
CA GLY A 150 10.32 -6.83 5.93
C GLY A 150 9.79 -7.80 4.87
N ARG A 151 10.01 -7.58 3.56
CA ARG A 151 9.71 -8.60 2.54
C ARG A 151 10.53 -9.86 2.70
N GLU A 152 11.83 -9.75 2.99
CA GLU A 152 12.68 -10.91 3.26
C GLU A 152 12.22 -11.64 4.51
N LEU A 153 11.94 -10.92 5.60
CA LEU A 153 11.38 -11.47 6.83
C LEU A 153 10.02 -12.17 6.60
N VAL A 154 9.16 -11.59 5.75
CA VAL A 154 7.87 -12.20 5.39
C VAL A 154 8.09 -13.48 4.60
N ASN A 155 9.00 -13.48 3.62
CA ASN A 155 9.29 -14.67 2.82
C ASN A 155 9.92 -15.79 3.66
N ASP A 156 10.89 -15.45 4.49
CA ASP A 156 11.54 -16.37 5.43
C ASP A 156 10.53 -16.96 6.41
N TRP A 157 9.62 -16.12 6.95
CA TRP A 157 8.56 -16.58 7.84
C TRP A 157 7.61 -17.54 7.11
N ILE A 158 7.19 -17.21 5.89
CA ILE A 158 6.34 -18.07 5.08
C ILE A 158 7.04 -19.40 4.81
N ASP A 159 8.29 -19.39 4.37
CA ASP A 159 9.01 -20.61 3.99
C ASP A 159 9.32 -21.48 5.21
N THR A 160 9.55 -20.86 6.37
CA THR A 160 9.71 -21.55 7.66
C THR A 160 8.43 -22.27 8.09
N HIS A 161 7.27 -21.64 7.92
CA HIS A 161 6.01 -22.15 8.47
C HIS A 161 5.17 -22.95 7.47
N ALA A 162 5.30 -22.74 6.16
CA ALA A 162 4.56 -23.48 5.14
C ALA A 162 5.13 -24.90 4.91
N GLY A 163 6.38 -25.15 5.27
CA GLY A 163 7.09 -26.38 4.91
C GLY A 163 7.59 -26.36 3.46
N LYS A 164 8.62 -27.17 3.18
CA LYS A 164 9.34 -27.16 1.89
C LYS A 164 8.48 -27.63 0.70
N ASP A 165 7.42 -28.40 0.94
CA ASP A 165 6.67 -29.12 -0.09
C ASP A 165 5.20 -28.70 -0.26
N SER A 166 4.75 -27.61 0.41
CA SER A 166 3.36 -27.12 0.38
C SER A 166 3.08 -26.00 -0.62
#